data_AF-A0A3D4H2I2-F1
#
_entry.id   AF-A0A3D4H2I2-F1
#
_cell.length_a   1.000
_cell.length_b   1.000
_cell.length_c   1.000
_cell.angle_alpha   90.00
_cell.angle_beta   90.00
_cell.angle_gamma   90.00
#
_symmetry.space_group_name_H-M   'P 1'
#
loop_
_entity.id
_entity.type
_entity.pdbx_description
1 polymer ?
#
loop_
_entity_poly.entity_id
_entity_poly.type
_entity_poly.pdbx_seq_one_letter_code
_entity_poly.pdbx_strand_id
1 'polypeptide(L)'
;MFSILCGGKELQADLVSRYRVNTEEADMVDFYESTEIDRSLVLSHLSDEFRAVVDRIQSELDGLPLNAVAPEAMDSLDLAEQTVDNTAIALREGFGNRLAWHDALTDYECAWMEAKSALGTATKGSSE
;
A
#
# COMPACT_ATOMS: atom_id res chain seq x y z
N MET A 1 -4.06 -17.63 19.28
CA MET A 1 -3.46 -18.28 18.10
C MET A 1 -4.30 -17.87 16.90
N PHE A 2 -3.90 -16.81 16.20
CA PHE A 2 -4.52 -16.36 14.95
C PHE A 2 -3.38 -16.22 13.95
N SER A 3 -3.26 -17.22 13.07
CA SER A 3 -2.39 -17.16 11.91
C SER A 3 -3.27 -16.69 10.75
N ILE A 4 -3.15 -15.42 10.37
CA ILE A 4 -3.71 -14.95 9.10
C ILE A 4 -2.64 -15.30 8.06
N LEU A 5 -2.90 -16.41 7.37
CA LEU A 5 -2.11 -16.90 6.26
C LEU A 5 -2.22 -15.90 5.10
N CYS A 6 -1.14 -15.15 4.85
CA CYS A 6 -0.93 -14.48 3.56
C CYS A 6 -0.78 -15.55 2.47
N GLY A 7 -1.84 -15.79 1.70
CA GLY A 7 -1.76 -16.62 0.50
C GLY A 7 -3.10 -17.05 -0.06
N GLY A 8 -3.36 -16.68 -1.33
CA GLY A 8 -4.09 -17.55 -2.24
C GLY A 8 -5.21 -16.93 -3.10
N LYS A 9 -4.82 -16.57 -4.33
CA LYS A 9 -5.49 -16.87 -5.63
C LYS A 9 -6.87 -16.26 -5.99
N GLU A 10 -6.82 -15.67 -7.19
CA GLU A 10 -7.71 -15.92 -8.34
C GLU A 10 -9.11 -15.28 -8.35
N LEU A 11 -9.55 -14.90 -9.57
CA LEU A 11 -10.81 -14.29 -10.03
C LEU A 11 -10.70 -12.78 -10.35
N GLN A 12 -11.18 -12.21 -11.47
CA GLN A 12 -11.82 -12.67 -12.70
C GLN A 12 -11.60 -11.58 -13.76
N ALA A 13 -11.25 -11.99 -14.98
CA ALA A 13 -11.23 -11.14 -16.16
C ALA A 13 -12.65 -11.05 -16.73
N ASP A 14 -13.38 -9.95 -16.52
CA ASP A 14 -14.57 -9.65 -17.33
C ASP A 14 -15.05 -8.19 -17.22
N LEU A 15 -14.30 -7.24 -17.81
CA LEU A 15 -14.78 -5.84 -17.94
C LEU A 15 -14.40 -5.20 -19.29
N VAL A 16 -14.21 -6.01 -20.33
CA VAL A 16 -13.96 -5.51 -21.71
C VAL A 16 -15.18 -5.79 -22.58
N SER A 17 -16.28 -5.06 -22.38
CA SER A 17 -17.42 -5.19 -23.31
C SER A 17 -18.40 -4.01 -23.40
N ARG A 18 -17.99 -2.76 -23.10
CA ARG A 18 -18.96 -1.64 -23.18
C ARG A 18 -18.56 -0.34 -23.86
N TYR A 19 -17.37 -0.20 -24.42
CA TYR A 19 -17.03 1.01 -25.17
C TYR A 19 -16.82 0.74 -26.66
N ARG A 20 -17.93 0.58 -27.37
CA ARG A 20 -17.98 0.82 -28.82
C ARG A 20 -19.23 1.62 -29.16
N VAL A 21 -19.11 2.95 -29.16
CA VAL A 21 -19.93 3.87 -29.96
C VAL A 21 -19.04 5.08 -30.31
N ASN A 22 -18.49 5.09 -31.54
CA ASN A 22 -18.67 6.14 -32.55
C ASN A 22 -19.07 7.55 -32.01
N THR A 23 -18.43 8.69 -32.31
CA THR A 23 -18.03 9.21 -33.63
C THR A 23 -17.81 10.74 -33.51
N GLU A 24 -16.80 11.26 -34.22
CA GLU A 24 -16.63 12.63 -34.80
C GLU A 24 -16.49 13.90 -33.92
N GLU A 25 -15.25 14.44 -33.92
CA GLU A 25 -14.88 15.85 -34.22
C GLU A 25 -15.55 17.04 -33.50
N ALA A 26 -15.67 17.02 -32.18
CA ALA A 26 -15.68 18.24 -31.37
C ALA A 26 -15.01 17.96 -30.01
N ASP A 27 -14.45 18.99 -29.38
CA ASP A 27 -13.89 18.98 -28.00
C ASP A 27 -12.44 18.51 -27.85
N MET A 28 -11.51 19.24 -28.49
CA MET A 28 -10.07 19.08 -28.27
C MET A 28 -9.47 20.11 -27.27
N VAL A 29 -10.30 20.77 -26.45
CA VAL A 29 -9.81 21.80 -25.50
C VAL A 29 -10.31 21.62 -24.05
N ASP A 30 -11.40 20.88 -23.81
CA ASP A 30 -11.89 20.61 -22.43
C ASP A 30 -11.31 19.33 -21.80
N PHE A 31 -10.58 18.51 -22.57
CA PHE A 31 -10.05 17.24 -22.07
C PHE A 31 -8.80 17.40 -21.18
N TYR A 32 -8.04 18.48 -21.35
CA TYR A 32 -6.80 18.68 -20.58
C TYR A 32 -7.06 19.15 -19.14
N GLU A 33 -8.10 19.94 -18.89
CA GLU A 33 -8.43 20.44 -17.54
C GLU A 33 -9.13 19.36 -16.68
N SER A 34 -9.96 18.51 -17.30
CA SER A 34 -10.62 17.39 -16.59
C SER A 34 -9.66 16.30 -16.11
N THR A 35 -8.54 16.08 -16.81
CA THR A 35 -7.58 15.01 -16.44
C THR A 35 -6.63 15.40 -15.32
N GLU A 36 -6.32 16.70 -15.14
CA GLU A 36 -5.52 17.18 -14.01
C GLU A 36 -6.30 17.14 -12.69
N ILE A 37 -7.58 17.53 -12.69
CA ILE A 37 -8.45 17.46 -11.51
C ILE A 37 -8.65 16.00 -11.08
N ASP A 38 -8.88 15.10 -12.05
CA ASP A 38 -9.03 13.66 -11.81
C ASP A 38 -7.76 13.05 -11.20
N ARG A 39 -6.57 13.38 -11.74
CA ARG A 39 -5.28 12.93 -11.16
C ARG A 39 -5.00 13.50 -9.78
N SER A 40 -5.28 14.79 -9.56
CA SER A 40 -5.07 15.42 -8.25
C SER A 40 -5.95 14.78 -7.17
N LEU A 41 -7.20 14.45 -7.49
CA LEU A 41 -8.12 13.76 -6.57
C LEU A 41 -7.61 12.34 -6.26
N VAL A 42 -7.18 11.60 -7.29
CA VAL A 42 -6.60 10.26 -7.13
C VAL A 42 -5.36 10.30 -6.21
N LEU A 43 -4.43 11.24 -6.42
CA LEU A 43 -3.23 11.35 -5.57
C LEU A 43 -3.55 11.72 -4.12
N SER A 44 -4.55 12.57 -3.89
CA SER A 44 -4.99 12.91 -2.53
C SER A 44 -5.56 11.69 -1.79
N HIS A 45 -6.35 10.86 -2.47
CA HIS A 45 -6.87 9.62 -1.91
C HIS A 45 -5.77 8.62 -1.57
N LEU A 46 -4.73 8.48 -2.40
CA LEU A 46 -3.58 7.61 -2.09
C LEU A 46 -2.86 8.09 -0.83
N SER A 47 -2.69 9.40 -0.68
CA SER A 47 -2.02 9.99 0.49
C SER A 47 -2.82 9.75 1.77
N ASP A 48 -4.14 9.88 1.73
CA ASP A 48 -5.00 9.58 2.88
C ASP A 48 -5.01 8.08 3.24
N GLU A 49 -5.01 7.19 2.24
CA GLU A 49 -4.92 5.73 2.45
C GLU A 49 -3.59 5.34 3.12
N PHE A 50 -2.46 5.89 2.63
CA PHE A 50 -1.15 5.66 3.25
C PHE A 50 -1.09 6.22 4.68
N ARG A 51 -1.58 7.44 4.90
CA ARG A 51 -1.62 8.04 6.25
C ARG A 51 -2.40 7.16 7.22
N ALA A 52 -3.56 6.64 6.81
CA ALA A 52 -4.36 5.78 7.67
C ALA A 52 -3.63 4.48 8.08
N VAL A 53 -2.78 3.93 7.20
CA VAL A 53 -1.93 2.76 7.52
C VAL A 53 -0.84 3.15 8.52
N VAL A 54 -0.13 4.26 8.26
CA VAL A 54 0.91 4.77 9.16
C VAL A 54 0.36 5.06 10.55
N ASP A 55 -0.81 5.69 10.65
CA ASP A 55 -1.47 5.99 11.93
C ASP A 55 -1.77 4.71 12.73
N ARG A 56 -2.22 3.63 12.06
CA ARG A 56 -2.44 2.32 12.71
C ARG A 56 -1.14 1.70 13.19
N ILE A 57 -0.11 1.70 12.35
CA ILE A 57 1.23 1.20 12.70
C ILE A 57 1.76 1.95 13.93
N GLN A 58 1.71 3.27 13.92
CA GLN A 58 2.17 4.10 15.04
C GLN A 58 1.40 3.79 16.33
N SER A 59 0.07 3.67 16.25
CA SER A 59 -0.74 3.29 17.40
C SER A 59 -0.39 1.91 17.95
N GLU A 60 -0.02 0.96 17.09
CA GLU A 60 0.36 -0.40 17.50
C GLU A 60 1.80 -0.46 18.05
N LEU A 61 2.69 0.42 17.60
CA LEU A 61 4.08 0.49 18.03
C LEU A 61 4.31 1.39 19.26
N ASP A 62 3.27 2.08 19.74
CA ASP A 62 3.39 2.99 20.86
C ASP A 62 4.04 2.33 22.09
N GLY A 63 5.07 2.96 22.63
CA GLY A 63 5.84 2.47 23.76
C GLY A 63 6.84 1.34 23.47
N LEU A 64 7.04 0.91 22.21
CA LEU A 64 8.02 -0.11 21.86
C LEU A 64 9.40 0.47 21.54
N PRO A 65 10.50 -0.19 21.97
CA PRO A 65 11.86 0.24 21.66
C PRO A 65 12.24 -0.15 20.23
N LEU A 66 11.90 0.69 19.25
CA LEU A 66 12.16 0.42 17.82
C LEU A 66 13.66 0.27 17.49
N ASN A 67 14.56 0.77 18.34
CA ASN A 67 16.00 0.57 18.20
C ASN A 67 16.46 -0.86 18.49
N ALA A 68 15.57 -1.72 18.99
CA ALA A 68 15.83 -3.14 19.23
C ALA A 68 15.27 -4.05 18.12
N VAL A 69 14.76 -3.48 17.01
CA VAL A 69 14.31 -4.25 15.86
C VAL A 69 15.52 -4.99 15.26
N ALA A 70 15.34 -6.28 14.99
CA ALA A 70 16.40 -7.11 14.43
C ALA A 70 16.76 -6.65 13.00
N PRO A 71 18.03 -6.75 12.58
CA PRO A 71 18.45 -6.35 11.22
C PRO A 71 17.63 -7.02 10.11
N GLU A 72 17.28 -8.29 10.28
CA GLU A 72 16.50 -9.06 9.30
C GLU A 72 15.06 -8.53 9.18
N ALA A 73 14.50 -8.00 10.27
CA ALA A 73 13.21 -7.34 10.25
C ALA A 73 13.31 -5.94 9.63
N MET A 74 14.42 -5.23 9.81
CA MET A 74 14.69 -3.97 9.11
C MET A 74 14.79 -4.18 7.59
N ASP A 75 15.48 -5.21 7.12
CA ASP A 75 15.57 -5.52 5.69
C ASP A 75 14.18 -5.77 5.07
N SER A 76 13.28 -6.44 5.81
CA SER A 76 11.90 -6.67 5.39
C SER A 76 11.08 -5.38 5.33
N LEU A 77 11.26 -4.50 6.33
CA LEU A 77 10.63 -3.18 6.37
C LEU A 77 11.09 -2.29 5.21
N ASP A 78 12.39 -2.27 4.92
CA ASP A 78 12.97 -1.50 3.81
C ASP A 78 12.43 -1.98 2.46
N LEU A 79 12.27 -3.30 2.28
CA LEU A 79 11.68 -3.88 1.06
C LEU A 79 10.20 -3.50 0.90
N ALA A 80 9.43 -3.53 2.00
CA ALA A 80 8.03 -3.16 1.97
C ALA A 80 7.86 -1.65 1.69
N GLU A 81 8.67 -0.80 2.31
CA GLU A 81 8.71 0.64 2.03
C GLU A 81 9.02 0.93 0.55
N GLN A 82 10.05 0.28 0.02
CA GLN A 82 10.41 0.41 -1.39
C GLN A 82 9.27 -0.04 -2.33
N THR A 83 8.49 -1.04 -1.94
CA THR A 83 7.35 -1.52 -2.72
C THR A 83 6.20 -0.51 -2.72
N VAL A 84 5.92 0.13 -1.59
CA VAL A 84 4.94 1.23 -1.49
C VAL A 84 5.38 2.41 -2.37
N ASP A 85 6.64 2.82 -2.27
CA ASP A 85 7.19 3.94 -3.06
C ASP A 85 7.10 3.68 -4.57
N ASN A 86 7.56 2.52 -5.02
CA ASN A 86 7.51 2.14 -6.43
C ASN A 86 6.06 2.09 -6.95
N THR A 87 5.13 1.62 -6.13
CA THR A 87 3.71 1.54 -6.51
C THR A 87 3.06 2.92 -6.57
N ALA A 88 3.39 3.81 -5.63
CA ALA A 88 2.96 5.21 -5.65
C ALA A 88 3.47 5.95 -6.90
N ILE A 89 4.74 5.72 -7.28
CA ILE A 89 5.34 6.26 -8.50
C ILE A 89 4.59 5.74 -9.73
N ALA A 90 4.38 4.42 -9.84
CA ALA A 90 3.66 3.83 -10.95
C ALA A 90 2.23 4.38 -11.11
N LEU A 91 1.51 4.57 -9.99
CA LEU A 91 0.19 5.19 -9.99
C LEU A 91 0.22 6.65 -10.45
N ARG A 92 1.19 7.42 -9.97
CA ARG A 92 1.38 8.82 -10.38
C ARG A 92 1.67 8.95 -11.88
N GLU A 93 2.42 8.00 -12.44
CA GLU A 93 2.75 7.94 -13.86
C GLU A 93 1.63 7.35 -14.73
N GLY A 94 0.56 6.83 -14.11
CA GLY A 94 -0.61 6.27 -14.81
C GLY A 94 -0.43 4.83 -15.30
N PHE A 95 0.64 4.15 -14.88
CA PHE A 95 0.92 2.74 -15.22
C PHE A 95 0.59 1.77 -14.06
N GLY A 96 0.32 2.30 -12.87
CA GLY A 96 0.00 1.54 -11.66
C GLY A 96 -1.46 1.13 -11.57
N ASN A 97 -1.75 0.17 -10.69
CA ASN A 97 -3.10 -0.30 -10.39
C ASN A 97 -3.42 -0.07 -8.91
N ARG A 98 -4.66 0.36 -8.62
CA ARG A 98 -5.15 0.55 -7.25
C ARG A 98 -5.15 -0.74 -6.44
N LEU A 99 -5.35 -1.92 -7.05
CA LEU A 99 -5.21 -3.18 -6.31
C LEU A 99 -3.77 -3.39 -5.81
N ALA A 100 -2.77 -3.20 -6.67
CA ALA A 100 -1.36 -3.33 -6.30
C ALA A 100 -0.95 -2.34 -5.20
N TRP A 101 -1.57 -1.15 -5.17
CA TRP A 101 -1.38 -0.19 -4.10
C TRP A 101 -1.93 -0.69 -2.75
N HIS A 102 -3.13 -1.26 -2.74
CA HIS A 102 -3.72 -1.81 -1.52
C HIS A 102 -2.93 -3.02 -1.02
N ASP A 103 -2.43 -3.85 -1.93
CA ASP A 103 -1.54 -4.97 -1.59
C ASP A 103 -0.23 -4.46 -0.97
N ALA A 104 0.42 -3.47 -1.59
CA ALA A 104 1.65 -2.87 -1.07
C ALA A 104 1.47 -2.25 0.33
N LEU A 105 0.35 -1.56 0.56
CA LEU A 105 0.00 -1.02 1.88
C LEU A 105 -0.23 -2.11 2.92
N THR A 106 -0.86 -3.21 2.52
CA THR A 106 -1.11 -4.36 3.39
C THR A 106 0.20 -5.04 3.77
N ASP A 107 1.09 -5.27 2.80
CA ASP A 107 2.41 -5.86 3.02
C ASP A 107 3.27 -4.98 3.94
N TYR A 108 3.22 -3.66 3.77
CA TYR A 108 3.88 -2.70 4.65
C TYR A 108 3.36 -2.77 6.09
N GLU A 109 2.04 -2.80 6.28
CA GLU A 109 1.44 -2.96 7.62
C GLU A 109 1.84 -4.31 8.24
N CYS A 110 1.82 -5.39 7.45
CA CYS A 110 2.23 -6.72 7.89
C CYS A 110 3.70 -6.77 8.36
N ALA A 111 4.63 -6.18 7.60
CA ALA A 111 6.04 -6.16 7.95
C ALA A 111 6.28 -5.47 9.32
N TRP A 112 5.56 -4.39 9.59
CA TRP A 112 5.59 -3.72 10.90
C TRP A 112 4.99 -4.56 12.03
N MET A 113 3.90 -5.30 11.78
CA MET A 113 3.32 -6.20 12.79
C MET A 113 4.23 -7.39 13.11
N GLU A 114 4.96 -7.90 12.12
CA GLU A 114 5.97 -8.94 12.32
C GLU A 114 7.15 -8.42 13.14
N ALA A 115 7.66 -7.23 12.80
CA ALA A 115 8.72 -6.56 13.57
C ALA A 115 8.30 -6.32 15.04
N LYS A 116 7.06 -5.84 15.25
CA LYS A 116 6.45 -5.71 16.59
C LYS A 116 6.40 -7.04 17.34
N SER A 117 5.96 -8.10 16.67
CA SER A 117 5.86 -9.44 17.29
C SER A 117 7.24 -9.93 17.75
N ALA A 118 8.28 -9.73 16.94
CA ALA A 118 9.65 -10.07 17.29
C ALA A 118 10.19 -9.27 18.51
N LEU A 119 9.83 -7.99 18.63
CA LEU A 119 10.15 -7.19 19.83
C LEU A 119 9.43 -7.72 21.09
N GLY A 120 8.17 -8.14 20.94
CA GLY A 120 7.36 -8.69 22.03
C GLY A 120 7.81 -10.07 22.54
N THR A 121 8.50 -10.86 21.71
CA THR A 121 9.10 -12.14 22.14
C THR A 121 10.45 -11.95 22.80
N ALA A 122 11.28 -11.02 22.32
CA ALA A 122 12.59 -10.69 22.92
C ALA A 122 12.46 -10.20 24.37
N THR A 123 11.40 -9.45 24.68
CA THR A 123 11.14 -8.93 26.04
C THR A 123 10.65 -9.98 27.04
N LYS A 124 10.10 -11.12 26.58
CA LYS A 124 9.64 -12.22 27.45
C LYS A 124 10.71 -13.29 27.72
N GLY A 125 11.79 -13.32 26.95
CA GLY A 125 12.86 -14.32 27.09
C GLY A 125 13.93 -14.01 28.14
N SER A 126 13.84 -12.89 28.86
CA SER A 126 14.87 -12.45 29.83
C SER A 126 14.49 -12.72 31.29
N SER A 127 13.87 -13.87 31.56
CA SER A 127 13.59 -14.34 32.92
C SER A 127 13.82 -15.85 33.00
N GLU A 128 15.09 -16.25 33.02
CA GLU A 128 15.55 -17.55 33.55
C GLU A 128 17.01 -17.45 33.99
#